data_AF-A0A7S3T258-F1
#
_entry.id   AF-A0A7S3T258-F1
#
_cell.length_a   1.000
_cell.length_b   1.000
_cell.length_c   1.000
_cell.angle_alpha   90.00
_cell.angle_beta   90.00
_cell.angle_gamma   90.00
#
_symmetry.space_group_name_H-M   'P 1'
#
loop_
_entity.id
_entity.type
_entity.pdbx_description
1 polymer ?
#
loop_
_entity_poly.entity_id
_entity_poly.type
_entity_poly.pdbx_seq_one_letter_code
_entity_poly.pdbx_strand_id
1 'polypeptide(L)'
;PVPPQGDAFRGAVQAVDAATGADLWAFEPPVWRQQACAGSTLSRACLPDAWSNAAVSAQGVVYIGWQGGMVYAINGTTGSEISSYNISSGMQGEPAIANGALYVVSCNRMVAFK
;
A
#
# COMPACT_ATOMS: atom_id res chain seq x y z
N PRO A 1 18.63 19.31 -14.45
CA PRO A 1 18.97 17.87 -14.54
C PRO A 1 17.84 17.03 -13.96
N VAL A 2 17.14 16.26 -14.79
CA VAL A 2 16.21 15.23 -14.32
C VAL A 2 17.09 14.19 -13.58
N PRO A 3 16.84 13.93 -12.29
CA PRO A 3 17.60 12.90 -11.57
C PRO A 3 17.51 11.58 -12.36
N PRO A 4 18.56 10.73 -12.37
CA PRO A 4 18.47 9.42 -12.99
C PRO A 4 17.20 8.74 -12.47
N GLN A 5 16.36 8.24 -13.40
CA GLN A 5 15.12 7.53 -13.10
C GLN A 5 15.43 6.59 -11.95
N GLY A 6 14.75 6.81 -10.81
CA GLY A 6 15.05 6.06 -9.59
C GLY A 6 14.95 4.56 -9.88
N ASP A 7 15.77 3.78 -9.18
CA ASP A 7 15.77 2.33 -9.32
C ASP A 7 14.34 1.79 -9.31
N ALA A 8 14.05 0.85 -10.21
CA ALA A 8 12.71 0.28 -10.34
C ALA A 8 12.35 -0.47 -9.06
N PHE A 9 11.53 0.14 -8.21
CA PHE A 9 11.13 -0.44 -6.96
C PHE A 9 9.90 -1.33 -7.18
N ARG A 10 10.07 -2.62 -6.88
CA ARG A 10 9.07 -3.67 -6.96
C ARG A 10 8.74 -4.13 -5.55
N GLY A 11 7.46 -4.20 -5.25
CA GLY A 11 6.97 -4.79 -4.01
C GLY A 11 5.97 -5.88 -4.35
N ALA A 12 5.64 -6.71 -3.36
CA ALA A 12 4.53 -7.62 -3.46
C ALA A 12 3.85 -7.75 -2.09
N VAL A 13 2.58 -8.10 -2.11
CA VAL A 13 1.86 -8.64 -0.96
C VAL A 13 1.78 -10.14 -1.17
N GLN A 14 2.27 -10.92 -0.22
CA GLN A 14 2.29 -12.37 -0.32
C GLN A 14 1.46 -12.96 0.82
N ALA A 15 0.57 -13.89 0.47
CA ALA A 15 -0.08 -14.74 1.44
C ALA A 15 0.57 -16.12 1.46
N VAL A 16 0.81 -16.60 2.67
CA VAL A 16 1.36 -17.93 2.92
C VAL A 16 0.44 -18.66 3.90
N ASP A 17 0.40 -19.98 3.79
CA ASP A 17 -0.25 -20.83 4.76
C ASP A 17 0.49 -20.76 6.10
N ALA A 18 -0.22 -20.40 7.17
CA ALA A 18 0.41 -20.13 8.46
C ALA A 18 0.99 -21.40 9.13
N ALA A 19 0.51 -22.59 8.77
CA ALA A 19 0.96 -23.84 9.38
C ALA A 19 2.17 -24.42 8.65
N THR A 20 2.20 -24.28 7.32
CA THR A 20 3.17 -24.95 6.45
C THR A 20 4.18 -24.00 5.81
N GLY A 21 3.88 -22.70 5.78
CA GLY A 21 4.67 -21.70 5.06
C GLY A 21 4.52 -21.76 3.54
N ALA A 22 3.57 -22.54 3.01
CA ALA A 22 3.36 -22.68 1.58
C ALA A 22 2.76 -21.40 0.98
N ASP A 23 3.21 -21.01 -0.21
CA ASP A 23 2.66 -19.86 -0.94
C ASP A 23 1.21 -20.11 -1.35
N LEU A 24 0.33 -19.15 -1.04
CA LEU A 24 -1.08 -19.18 -1.44
C LEU A 24 -1.31 -18.28 -2.65
N TRP A 25 -0.89 -17.02 -2.56
CA TRP A 25 -1.01 -16.04 -3.64
C TRP A 25 -0.05 -14.87 -3.44
N ALA A 26 0.19 -14.12 -4.52
CA ALA A 26 0.91 -12.86 -4.49
C ALA A 26 0.13 -11.79 -5.28
N PHE A 27 0.20 -10.56 -4.79
CA PHE A 27 -0.29 -9.37 -5.46
C PHE A 27 0.87 -8.41 -5.71
N GLU A 28 1.05 -8.02 -6.97
CA GLU A 28 2.13 -7.11 -7.39
C GLU A 28 1.53 -5.77 -7.86
N PRO A 29 1.81 -4.64 -7.18
CA PRO A 29 1.40 -3.33 -7.64
C PRO A 29 2.27 -2.90 -8.83
N PRO A 30 1.87 -1.85 -9.56
CA PRO A 30 2.71 -1.21 -10.56
C PRO A 30 4.06 -0.78 -9.97
N VAL A 31 5.11 -1.00 -10.76
CA VAL A 31 6.50 -0.61 -10.45
C VAL A 31 6.59 0.89 -10.15
N TRP A 32 7.21 1.23 -9.02
CA TRP A 32 7.51 2.62 -8.69
C TRP A 32 8.91 3.01 -9.20
N ARG A 33 9.03 4.17 -9.86
CA ARG A 33 10.28 4.59 -10.54
C ARG A 33 10.82 5.95 -10.10
N GLN A 34 10.30 6.48 -8.99
CA GLN A 34 10.79 7.75 -8.46
C GLN A 34 11.73 7.50 -7.29
N GLN A 35 12.62 8.46 -7.05
CA GLN A 35 13.63 8.39 -5.99
C GLN A 35 13.04 8.46 -4.58
N ALA A 36 11.81 8.95 -4.43
CA ALA A 36 11.08 9.05 -3.17
C ALA A 36 9.65 8.55 -3.36
N CYS A 37 8.94 8.27 -2.27
CA CYS A 37 7.53 7.88 -2.29
C CYS A 37 6.65 8.99 -2.91
N ALA A 38 5.45 8.63 -3.36
CA ALA A 38 4.52 9.57 -3.98
C ALA A 38 4.29 10.79 -3.07
N GLY A 39 4.32 11.99 -3.65
CA GLY A 39 4.11 13.24 -2.90
C GLY A 39 5.31 13.72 -2.06
N SER A 40 6.38 12.94 -1.94
CA SER A 40 7.61 13.34 -1.25
C SER A 40 8.60 14.02 -2.20
N THR A 41 9.39 14.97 -1.67
CA THR A 41 10.53 15.58 -2.36
C THR A 41 11.77 15.56 -1.45
N LEU A 42 12.97 15.79 -1.99
CA LEU A 42 14.19 15.89 -1.17
C LEU A 42 14.12 17.02 -0.11
N SER A 43 13.34 18.07 -0.37
CA SER A 43 13.15 19.19 0.56
C SER A 43 11.96 19.01 1.51
N ARG A 44 11.08 18.05 1.25
CA ARG A 44 9.93 17.68 2.09
C ARG A 44 9.87 16.16 2.16
N ALA A 45 10.93 15.58 2.74
CA ALA A 45 11.10 14.14 2.80
C ALA A 45 10.09 13.55 3.79
N CYS A 46 9.10 12.85 3.26
CA CYS A 46 8.41 11.82 4.00
C CYS A 46 8.93 10.48 3.49
N LEU A 47 9.49 9.68 4.41
CA LEU A 47 10.17 8.42 4.12
C LEU A 47 9.37 7.27 4.75
N PRO A 48 8.15 7.00 4.29
CA PRO A 48 7.44 5.81 4.74
C PRO A 48 8.11 4.55 4.22
N ASP A 49 7.79 3.43 4.86
CA ASP A 49 8.07 2.11 4.29
C ASP A 49 7.39 1.96 2.92
N ALA A 50 7.92 1.05 2.09
CA ALA A 50 7.37 0.83 0.76
C ALA A 50 5.90 0.39 0.78
N TRP A 51 5.50 -0.28 1.86
CA TRP A 51 4.15 -0.71 2.16
C TRP A 51 3.70 -0.16 3.50
N SER A 52 2.42 0.18 3.64
CA SER A 52 1.83 0.35 4.97
C SER A 52 1.66 -1.00 5.67
N ASN A 53 1.32 -0.97 6.95
CA ASN A 53 0.73 -2.14 7.58
C ASN A 53 -0.59 -2.51 6.86
N ALA A 54 -1.01 -3.77 7.01
CA ALA A 54 -2.27 -4.24 6.43
C ALA A 54 -3.40 -4.15 7.46
N ALA A 55 -4.60 -3.85 6.99
CA ALA A 55 -5.84 -4.05 7.74
C ALA A 55 -6.71 -5.09 7.05
N VAL A 56 -7.24 -6.05 7.79
CA VAL A 56 -8.10 -7.10 7.24
C VAL A 56 -9.52 -6.91 7.77
N SER A 57 -10.48 -6.79 6.88
CA SER A 57 -11.90 -6.69 7.25
C SER A 57 -12.46 -8.04 7.71
N ALA A 58 -13.63 -7.99 8.37
CA ALA A 58 -14.37 -9.19 8.75
C ALA A 58 -14.77 -10.07 7.54
N GLN A 59 -14.84 -9.50 6.34
CA GLN A 59 -15.14 -10.20 5.10
C GLN A 59 -13.90 -10.77 4.41
N GLY A 60 -12.70 -10.63 5.01
CA GLY A 60 -11.46 -11.13 4.44
C GLY A 60 -10.86 -10.25 3.34
N VAL A 61 -11.31 -9.01 3.20
CA VAL A 61 -10.65 -8.02 2.32
C VAL A 61 -9.41 -7.47 3.03
N VAL A 62 -8.26 -7.53 2.37
CA VAL A 62 -6.98 -6.98 2.81
C VAL A 62 -6.82 -5.57 2.24
N TYR A 63 -6.65 -4.59 3.12
CA TYR A 63 -6.36 -3.20 2.76
C TYR A 63 -4.91 -2.88 3.06
N ILE A 64 -4.20 -2.38 2.06
CA ILE A 64 -2.78 -2.06 2.19
C ILE A 64 -2.37 -0.95 1.24
N GLY A 65 -1.45 -0.12 1.71
CA GLY A 65 -0.93 1.03 1.01
C GLY A 65 0.39 0.78 0.32
N TRP A 66 0.54 1.21 -0.93
CA TRP A 66 1.79 1.21 -1.68
C TRP A 66 2.43 2.60 -1.76
N GLN A 67 3.76 2.66 -1.72
CA GLN A 67 4.55 3.90 -1.83
C GLN A 67 4.28 4.71 -3.11
N GLY A 68 3.73 4.09 -4.15
CA GLY A 68 3.26 4.79 -5.36
C GLY A 68 2.03 5.68 -5.11
N GLY A 69 1.55 5.79 -3.88
CA GLY A 69 0.40 6.60 -3.48
C GLY A 69 -0.94 5.90 -3.69
N MET A 70 -0.92 4.57 -3.75
CA MET A 70 -2.08 3.73 -4.08
C MET A 70 -2.50 2.90 -2.88
N VAL A 71 -3.75 3.06 -2.42
CA VAL A 71 -4.39 2.14 -1.47
C VAL A 71 -5.05 1.02 -2.27
N TYR A 72 -4.78 -0.23 -1.91
CA TYR A 72 -5.38 -1.41 -2.52
C TYR A 72 -6.35 -2.08 -1.55
N ALA A 73 -7.45 -2.58 -2.09
CA ALA A 73 -8.30 -3.60 -1.49
C ALA A 73 -8.12 -4.90 -2.27
N ILE A 74 -7.68 -5.94 -1.59
CA ILE A 74 -7.32 -7.23 -2.18
C ILE A 74 -8.20 -8.31 -1.57
N ASN A 75 -8.69 -9.22 -2.40
CA ASN A 75 -9.40 -10.41 -1.92
C ASN A 75 -8.41 -11.30 -1.15
N GLY A 76 -8.59 -11.45 0.15
CA GLY A 76 -7.66 -12.21 1.00
C GLY A 76 -7.60 -13.70 0.69
N THR A 77 -8.58 -14.26 -0.04
CA THR A 77 -8.57 -15.66 -0.47
C THR A 77 -7.82 -15.86 -1.77
N THR A 78 -7.98 -14.96 -2.74
CA THR A 78 -7.46 -15.16 -4.11
C THR A 78 -6.26 -14.29 -4.47
N GLY A 79 -5.97 -13.25 -3.68
CA GLY A 79 -4.96 -12.25 -4.00
C GLY A 79 -5.36 -11.29 -5.12
N SER A 80 -6.59 -11.37 -5.62
CA SER A 80 -7.06 -10.51 -6.71
C SER A 80 -7.41 -9.11 -6.20
N GLU A 81 -7.05 -8.08 -6.96
CA GLU A 81 -7.50 -6.71 -6.67
C GLU A 81 -9.02 -6.62 -6.73
N ILE A 82 -9.62 -6.08 -5.67
CA ILE A 82 -11.04 -5.70 -5.62
C ILE A 82 -11.19 -4.25 -6.08
N SER A 83 -10.34 -3.36 -5.56
CA SER A 83 -10.31 -1.95 -5.95
C SER A 83 -8.98 -1.29 -5.57
N SER A 84 -8.71 -0.14 -6.16
CA SER A 84 -7.57 0.70 -5.80
C SER A 84 -7.91 2.19 -5.86
N TYR A 85 -7.23 2.97 -5.01
CA TYR A 85 -7.44 4.40 -4.87
C TYR A 85 -6.12 5.16 -4.81
N ASN A 86 -5.97 6.14 -5.70
CA ASN A 86 -4.79 7.03 -5.70
C ASN A 86 -5.02 8.19 -4.72
N ILE A 87 -4.28 8.21 -3.61
CA ILE A 87 -4.28 9.33 -2.66
C ILE A 87 -3.12 10.29 -2.88
N SER A 88 -2.26 10.00 -3.87
CA SER A 88 -1.12 10.82 -4.35
C SER A 88 -0.10 11.18 -3.27
N SER A 89 -0.02 10.35 -2.24
CA SER A 89 0.91 10.49 -1.12
C SER A 89 1.34 9.12 -0.65
N GLY A 90 2.63 8.97 -0.33
CA GLY A 90 3.15 7.84 0.43
C GLY A 90 2.37 7.69 1.74
N MET A 91 2.14 6.44 2.12
CA MET A 91 1.36 6.10 3.30
C MET A 91 2.26 5.76 4.46
N GLN A 92 1.89 6.25 5.64
CA GLN A 92 2.65 6.04 6.86
C GLN A 92 1.70 5.43 7.89
N GLY A 93 2.13 4.34 8.52
CA GLY A 93 1.42 3.73 9.65
C GLY A 93 0.38 2.67 9.28
N GLU A 94 -0.54 2.45 10.21
CA GLU A 94 -1.53 1.37 10.18
C GLU A 94 -2.88 1.87 9.63
N PRO A 95 -3.38 1.30 8.52
CA PRO A 95 -4.77 1.46 8.16
C PRO A 95 -5.67 0.91 9.29
N ALA A 96 -6.78 1.58 9.56
CA ALA A 96 -7.74 1.15 10.58
C ALA A 96 -9.13 1.01 9.96
N ILE A 97 -9.87 -0.03 10.38
CA ILE A 97 -11.25 -0.25 9.94
C ILE A 97 -12.17 -0.01 11.13
N ALA A 98 -13.09 0.95 11.03
CA ALA A 98 -14.08 1.23 12.06
C ALA A 98 -15.35 1.84 11.46
N ASN A 99 -16.51 1.44 11.97
CA ASN A 99 -17.82 1.98 11.57
C ASN A 99 -18.06 1.97 10.05
N GLY A 100 -17.68 0.88 9.39
CA GLY A 100 -17.83 0.72 7.93
C GLY A 100 -16.86 1.54 7.09
N ALA A 101 -15.85 2.18 7.71
CA ALA A 101 -14.88 3.01 7.02
C ALA A 101 -13.45 2.50 7.19
N LEU A 102 -12.63 2.69 6.16
CA LEU A 102 -11.17 2.52 6.22
C LEU A 102 -10.52 3.89 6.43
N TYR A 103 -9.65 4.00 7.42
CA TYR A 103 -8.85 5.18 7.71
C TYR A 103 -7.41 4.88 7.35
N VAL A 104 -6.79 5.75 6.55
CA VAL A 104 -5.42 5.61 6.10
C VAL A 104 -4.69 6.91 6.38
N VAL A 105 -3.53 6.83 7.02
CA VAL A 105 -2.67 7.99 7.27
C VAL A 105 -1.61 8.07 6.18
N SER A 106 -1.43 9.27 5.65
CA SER A 106 -0.37 9.61 4.71
C SER A 106 0.55 10.65 5.34
N CYS A 107 1.64 10.92 4.65
CA CYS A 107 2.64 11.92 5.04
C CYS A 107 2.10 13.31 5.41
N ASN A 108 0.94 13.70 4.87
CA ASN A 108 0.40 15.06 4.99
C ASN A 108 -1.09 15.14 5.34
N ARG A 109 -1.82 14.01 5.34
CA ARG A 109 -3.24 13.97 5.70
C ARG A 109 -3.69 12.56 6.09
N MET A 110 -4.84 12.49 6.74
CA MET A 110 -5.60 11.24 6.91
C MET A 110 -6.74 11.20 5.90
N VAL A 111 -6.97 10.06 5.26
CA VAL A 111 -8.06 9.80 4.33
C VAL A 111 -8.99 8.76 4.93
N ALA A 112 -10.30 9.00 4.85
CA ALA A 112 -11.33 8.04 5.26
C ALA A 112 -12.14 7.61 4.01
N PHE A 113 -12.19 6.31 3.75
CA PHE A 113 -13.03 5.70 2.73
C PHE A 113 -14.31 5.20 3.40
N LYS A 114 -15.48 5.62 2.92
CA LYS A 114 -16.81 5.31 3.48
C LYS A 114 -17.74 4.76 2.42
#